data_AF-A0AAA9ZP59-F1
#
_entry.id   AF-A0AAA9ZP59-F1
#
_cell.length_a   1.000
_cell.length_b   1.000
_cell.length_c   1.000
_cell.angle_alpha   90.00
_cell.angle_beta   90.00
_cell.angle_gamma   90.00
#
_symmetry.space_group_name_H-M   'P 1'
#
loop_
_entity.id
_entity.type
_entity.pdbx_description
1 polymer ?
#
loop_
_entity_poly.entity_id
_entity_poly.type
_entity_poly.pdbx_seq_one_letter_code
_entity_poly.pdbx_strand_id
1 'polypeptide(L)' 'MLMYNGYGFIKDRQTAKTCNWKCSLFRRMKCRGRAITKIADGKHMMRITHEKHTHSRDEYRIEM' A
#
# COMPACT_ATOMS: atom_id res chain seq x y z
N MET A 1 -4.25 5.90 5.73
CA MET A 1 -4.00 5.40 4.35
C MET A 1 -2.53 5.64 4.03
N LEU A 2 -1.90 4.79 3.22
CA LEU A 2 -0.51 4.98 2.76
C LEU A 2 -0.53 5.35 1.28
N MET A 3 0.17 6.42 0.90
CA MET A 3 0.32 6.86 -0.48
C MET A 3 1.78 6.75 -0.89
N TYR A 4 2.04 6.11 -2.04
CA TYR A 4 3.38 6.00 -2.59
C TYR A 4 3.34 5.94 -4.11
N ASN A 5 4.13 6.79 -4.78
CA ASN A 5 4.24 6.85 -6.25
C ASN A 5 2.88 6.94 -6.97
N GLY A 6 1.92 7.68 -6.40
CA GLY A 6 0.57 7.82 -6.95
C GLY A 6 -0.35 6.61 -6.74
N TYR A 7 0.08 5.59 -5.98
CA TYR A 7 -0.73 4.45 -5.60
C TYR A 7 -1.14 4.53 -4.13
N GLY A 8 -2.44 4.37 -3.89
CA GLY A 8 -3.03 4.27 -2.56
C GLY A 8 -3.06 2.84 -2.03
N PHE A 9 -2.72 2.70 -0.76
CA PHE A 9 -2.74 1.45 -0.02
C PHE A 9 -3.54 1.59 1.29
N ILE A 10 -4.27 0.52 1.63
CA ILE A 10 -5.01 0.36 2.88
C ILE A 10 -4.36 -0.72 3.74
N LYS A 11 -4.57 -0.65 5.05
CA LYS A 11 -4.03 -1.64 5.99
C LYS A 11 -4.60 -3.02 5.65
N ASP A 12 -3.73 -4.03 5.60
CA ASP A 12 -4.11 -5.43 5.44
C ASP A 12 -3.93 -6.19 6.75
N ARG A 13 -2.72 -6.14 7.32
CA ARG A 13 -2.39 -6.78 8.61
C ARG A 13 -1.44 -5.89 9.39
N GLN A 14 -1.60 -5.82 10.71
CA GLN A 14 -0.72 -5.05 11.58
C GLN A 14 -0.20 -5.93 12.72
N THR A 15 1.09 -5.79 13.02
CA THR A 15 1.76 -6.33 14.20
C THR A 15 2.28 -5.16 15.05
N ALA A 16 2.91 -5.45 16.19
CA ALA A 16 3.49 -4.43 17.06
C ALA A 16 4.55 -3.56 16.34
N LYS A 17 5.33 -4.12 15.41
CA LYS A 17 6.45 -3.42 14.76
C LYS A 17 6.28 -3.21 13.26
N THR A 18 5.32 -3.88 12.63
CA THR A 18 5.13 -3.86 11.17
C THR A 18 3.67 -3.69 10.79
N CYS A 19 3.43 -3.03 9.66
CA CYS A 19 2.12 -2.97 9.02
C CYS A 19 2.26 -3.38 7.56
N ASN A 20 1.48 -4.38 7.16
CA ASN A 20 1.33 -4.82 5.79
C ASN A 20 0.18 -4.05 5.15
N TRP A 21 0.43 -3.58 3.94
CA TRP A 21 -0.48 -2.75 3.16
C TRP A 21 -0.80 -3.45 1.85
N LYS A 22 -2.05 -3.34 1.42
CA LYS A 22 -2.52 -3.77 0.10
C LYS A 22 -3.04 -2.57 -0.67
N CYS A 23 -2.93 -2.60 -1.99
CA CYS A 23 -3.56 -1.61 -2.86
C CYS A 23 -5.03 -1.39 -2.44
N SER A 24 -5.49 -0.15 -2.34
CA SER A 24 -6.90 0.14 -2.00
C SER A 24 -7.86 -0.45 -3.04
N LEU A 25 -7.43 -0.51 -4.30
CA LEU A 25 -8.17 -1.11 -5.42
C LEU A 25 -8.05 -2.64 -5.49
N PHE A 26 -7.53 -3.31 -4.46
CA PHE A 26 -7.44 -4.79 -4.41
C PHE A 26 -8.80 -5.46 -4.65
N ARG A 27 -9.88 -4.93 -4.08
CA ARG A 27 -11.23 -5.53 -4.25
C ARG A 27 -11.83 -5.23 -5.62
N ARG A 28 -11.74 -3.96 -6.05
CA ARG A 28 -12.34 -3.42 -7.29
C ARG A 28 -11.62 -3.92 -8.55
N MET A 29 -10.30 -3.81 -8.58
CA MET A 29 -9.46 -4.08 -9.77
C MET A 29 -8.61 -5.35 -9.67
N LYS A 30 -8.85 -6.16 -8.62
CA LYS A 30 -8.05 -7.36 -8.29
C LYS A 30 -6.53 -7.07 -8.17
N CYS A 31 -6.18 -5.80 -7.92
CA CYS A 31 -4.79 -5.36 -7.88
C CYS A 31 -4.04 -6.03 -6.75
N ARG A 32 -2.82 -6.50 -7.03
CA ARG A 32 -1.99 -7.22 -6.07
C ARG A 32 -0.88 -6.37 -5.47
N GLY A 33 -0.81 -5.06 -5.73
CA GLY A 33 0.23 -4.18 -5.18
C GLY A 33 0.31 -4.26 -3.65
N ARG A 34 1.52 -4.41 -3.10
CA ARG A 34 1.77 -4.59 -1.66
C ARG A 34 2.93 -3.73 -1.17
N ALA A 35 2.78 -3.22 0.05
CA ALA A 35 3.85 -2.51 0.75
C ALA A 35 3.90 -2.96 2.22
N ILE A 36 5.04 -2.75 2.86
CA ILE A 36 5.22 -2.96 4.30
C ILE A 36 5.85 -1.71 4.88
N THR A 37 5.31 -1.24 6.01
CA THR A 37 5.98 -0.26 6.86
C THR A 37 6.45 -0.94 8.13
N LYS A 38 7.62 -0.56 8.66
CA LYS A 38 8.11 -1.02 9.95
C LYS A 38 8.75 0.11 10.73
N ILE A 39 8.79 -0.02 12.05
CA ILE A 39 9.61 0.85 12.91
C ILE A 39 10.84 0.04 13.33
N ALA A 40 12.03 0.55 13.00
CA ALA A 40 13.32 -0.03 13.38
C ALA A 40 14.21 1.08 13.90
N ASP A 41 14.80 0.92 15.09
CA ASP A 41 15.67 1.90 15.74
C ASP A 41 15.07 3.31 15.82
N GLY A 42 13.77 3.39 16.15
CA GLY A 42 13.01 4.64 16.19
C GLY A 42 12.69 5.27 14.83
N LYS A 43 13.12 4.65 13.72
CA LYS A 43 12.90 5.15 12.35
C LYS A 43 11.77 4.40 11.67
N HIS A 44 10.93 5.15 10.97
CA HIS A 44 9.93 4.59 10.07
C HIS A 44 10.60 4.17 8.76
N MET A 45 10.46 2.90 8.41
CA MET A 45 10.94 2.35 7.14
C MET A 45 9.76 1.83 6.33
N MET A 46 9.88 1.92 5.00
CA MET A 46 8.90 1.42 4.05
C MET A 46 9.60 0.57 3.00
N ARG A 47 8.96 -0.51 2.55
CA ARG A 47 9.38 -1.29 1.39
C ARG A 47 8.17 -1.70 0.55
N ILE A 48 8.29 -1.59 -0.77
CA ILE A 48 7.35 -2.21 -1.70
C ILE A 48 7.70 -3.70 -1.82
N THR A 49 6.74 -4.57 -1.53
CA THR A 49 6.92 -6.03 -1.65
C THR A 49 6.28 -6.58 -2.92
N HIS A 50 5.37 -5.84 -3.53
CA HIS A 50 4.87 -6.13 -4.86
C HIS A 50 4.54 -4.82 -5.57
N GLU A 51 5.37 -4.46 -6.55
CA GLU A 51 5.34 -3.15 -7.23
C GLU A 51 4.34 -3.08 -8.38
N LYS A 52 3.97 -4.22 -8.98
CA LYS A 52 3.13 -4.23 -10.18
C LYS A 52 1.67 -3.99 -9.79
N HIS A 53 1.10 -2.95 -10.40
CA HIS A 53 -0.32 -2.64 -10.32
C HIS A 53 -1.00 -3.00 -11.64
N THR A 54 -2.25 -3.49 -11.56
CA THR A 54 -3.06 -3.87 -12.72
C THR A 54 -3.93 -2.71 -13.24
N HIS A 55 -3.58 -1.48 -12.87
CA HIS A 55 -4.38 -0.29 -13.15
C HIS A 55 -3.51 0.97 -13.16
N SER A 56 -4.02 2.03 -13.79
CA SER A 56 -3.40 3.36 -13.77
C SER A 56 -3.51 4.02 -12.39
N ARG A 57 -2.69 5.05 -12.18
CA ARG A 57 -2.74 5.95 -11.03
C ARG A 57 -3.96 6.87 -11.05
N ASP A 58 -4.58 7.07 -12.21
CA ASP A 58 -5.75 7.95 -12.36
C ASP A 58 -7.01 7.37 -11.70
N GLU A 59 -7.06 6.05 -11.52
CA GLU A 59 -8.15 5.32 -10.88
C GLU A 59 -8.44 5.74 -9.43
N TYR A 60 -7.46 6.36 -8.77
CA TYR A 60 -7.61 6.86 -7.39
C TYR A 60 -8.30 8.23 -7.33
N ARG A 61 -8.39 8.98 -8.44
CA ARG A 61 -9.09 10.28 -8.47
C ARG A 61 -10.61 10.15 -8.36
N ILE A 62 -11.15 8.98 -8.64
CA ILE A 62 -12.59 8.70 -8.56
C ILE A 62 -13.03 8.43 -7.10
N GLU A 63 -12.09 8.17 -6.18
CA GLU A 63 -12.40 7.84 -4.77
C GLU A 63 -12.15 8.99 -3.78
N MET A 64 -11.74 10.18 -4.23
CA MET A 64 -11.53 11.37 -3.38
C MET A 64 -12.68 12.35 -3.48
#